data_AF-A0A946UPK7-F1
#
_entry.id   AF-A0A946UPK7-F1
#
_cell.length_a   1.000
_cell.length_b   1.000
_cell.length_c   1.000
_cell.angle_alpha   90.00
_cell.angle_beta   90.00
_cell.angle_gamma   90.00
#
_symmetry.space_group_name_H-M   'P 1'
#
loop_
_entity.id
_entity.type
_entity.pdbx_description
1 polymer ?
#
loop_
_entity_poly.entity_id
_entity_poly.type
_entity_poly.pdbx_seq_one_letter_code
_entity_poly.pdbx_strand_id
1 'polypeptide(L)'
;MKPQVFVSILLLAGASSAFAEEPRLWLTQADRLEHQSDEDRIVWDLQGFYGGDYQKFWWKLEGQDGGDAENELELLYSRAVTPYFDLQVGARLVDSDGSENIGFVVGLQGLAAFNVEVD
;
A
#
# COMPACT_ATOMS: atom_id res chain seq x y z
N MET A 1 -5.21 22.45 25.83
CA MET A 1 -5.56 21.27 25.00
C MET A 1 -5.58 21.70 23.56
N LYS A 2 -4.72 21.15 22.70
CA LYS A 2 -4.94 21.22 21.25
C LYS A 2 -4.48 19.91 20.62
N PRO A 3 -5.35 18.89 20.59
CA PRO A 3 -5.19 17.81 19.64
C PRO A 3 -5.78 18.27 18.30
N GLN A 4 -5.11 18.03 17.18
CA GLN A 4 -5.76 18.00 15.86
C GLN A 4 -5.03 16.96 15.01
N VAL A 5 -5.38 15.69 15.23
CA VAL A 5 -5.04 14.59 14.31
C VAL A 5 -6.21 14.48 13.34
N PHE A 6 -5.97 14.72 12.05
CA PHE A 6 -6.92 14.37 10.99
C PHE A 6 -6.53 13.00 10.44
N VAL A 7 -7.10 11.92 11.01
CA VAL A 7 -7.05 10.61 10.36
C VAL A 7 -8.07 10.65 9.21
N SER A 8 -7.60 10.78 7.98
CA SER A 8 -8.45 10.73 6.79
C SER A 8 -8.16 9.45 6.04
N ILE A 9 -9.06 8.47 6.14
CA ILE A 9 -9.06 7.35 5.20
C ILE A 9 -9.68 7.86 3.91
N LEU A 10 -8.85 8.03 2.87
CA LEU A 10 -9.31 8.39 1.54
C LEU A 10 -9.30 7.15 0.66
N LEU A 11 -10.48 6.74 0.20
CA LEU A 11 -10.65 5.66 -0.76
C LEU A 11 -11.06 6.22 -2.12
N LEU A 12 -10.28 5.92 -3.14
CA LEU A 12 -10.56 6.26 -4.53
C LEU A 12 -10.61 4.96 -5.33
N ALA A 13 -11.72 4.72 -6.02
CA ALA A 13 -11.93 3.51 -6.79
C ALA A 13 -12.52 3.82 -8.16
N GLY A 14 -12.22 2.99 -9.15
CA GLY A 14 -12.92 3.02 -10.42
C GLY A 14 -12.71 1.76 -11.24
N ALA A 15 -13.52 1.62 -12.29
CA ALA A 15 -13.51 0.48 -13.18
C ALA A 15 -13.31 0.93 -14.62
N SER A 16 -12.54 0.17 -15.39
CA SER A 16 -12.33 0.37 -16.82
C SER A 16 -12.51 -0.96 -17.56
N SER A 17 -13.22 -0.96 -18.68
CA SER A 17 -13.43 -2.12 -19.55
C SER A 17 -12.72 -1.97 -20.91
N ALA A 18 -11.89 -0.94 -21.07
CA ALA A 18 -11.13 -0.74 -22.29
C ALA A 18 -10.16 -1.93 -22.44
N PHE A 19 -10.43 -2.78 -23.45
CA PHE A 19 -9.59 -3.91 -23.89
C PHE A 19 -9.68 -5.25 -23.13
N ALA A 20 -10.57 -5.45 -22.15
CA ALA A 20 -10.69 -6.73 -21.41
C ALA A 20 -12.14 -7.25 -21.34
N GLU A 21 -12.31 -8.59 -21.40
CA GLU A 21 -13.62 -9.26 -21.21
C GLU A 21 -14.13 -9.09 -19.77
N GLU A 22 -13.20 -8.94 -18.81
CA GLU A 22 -13.51 -8.63 -17.41
C GLU A 22 -13.13 -7.18 -17.06
N PRO A 23 -13.91 -6.50 -16.21
CA PRO A 23 -13.63 -5.14 -15.80
C PRO A 23 -12.33 -5.07 -15.00
N ARG A 24 -11.45 -4.14 -15.38
CA ARG A 24 -10.25 -3.82 -14.59
C ARG A 24 -10.61 -2.80 -13.53
N LEU A 25 -10.26 -3.13 -12.29
CA LEU A 25 -10.47 -2.27 -11.14
C LEU A 25 -9.18 -1.52 -10.83
N TRP A 26 -9.35 -0.31 -10.33
CA TRP A 26 -8.30 0.40 -9.62
C TRP A 26 -8.84 0.83 -8.26
N LEU A 27 -7.98 0.74 -7.26
CA LEU A 27 -8.25 1.18 -5.90
C LEU A 27 -7.00 1.86 -5.38
N THR A 28 -7.17 3.03 -4.78
CA THR A 28 -6.16 3.71 -3.98
C THR A 28 -6.75 4.01 -2.62
N GLN A 29 -5.99 3.73 -1.58
CA GLN A 29 -6.30 3.96 -0.19
C GLN A 29 -5.18 4.76 0.46
N ALA A 30 -5.54 5.78 1.22
CA ALA A 30 -4.67 6.40 2.21
C ALA A 30 -5.05 5.86 3.58
N ASP A 31 -4.19 5.10 4.23
CA ASP A 31 -4.42 4.56 5.57
C ASP A 31 -4.00 5.55 6.65
N ARG A 32 -2.97 6.36 6.38
CA ARG A 32 -2.52 7.46 7.24
C ARG A 32 -2.15 8.67 6.41
N LEU A 33 -2.62 9.84 6.83
CA LEU A 33 -2.13 11.13 6.35
C LEU A 33 -2.30 12.14 7.48
N GLU A 34 -1.25 12.35 8.25
CA GLU A 34 -1.30 13.10 9.52
C GLU A 34 -0.29 14.24 9.51
N HIS A 35 -0.69 15.40 10.01
CA HIS A 35 0.21 16.51 10.30
C HIS A 35 0.43 16.61 11.81
N GLN A 36 1.68 16.46 12.24
CA GLN A 36 2.13 16.51 13.62
C GLN A 36 2.69 17.89 13.92
N SER A 37 1.85 18.77 14.48
CA SER A 37 2.22 20.17 14.72
C SER A 37 3.33 20.39 15.75
N ASP A 38 3.61 19.40 16.62
CA ASP A 38 4.69 19.50 17.61
C ASP A 38 6.08 19.36 16.98
N GLU A 39 6.19 18.58 15.89
CA GLU A 39 7.43 18.31 15.16
C GLU A 39 7.46 18.97 13.77
N ASP A 40 6.39 19.71 13.41
CA ASP A 40 6.14 20.26 12.06
C ASP A 40 6.36 19.21 10.96
N ARG A 41 5.79 18.02 11.17
CA ARG A 41 6.00 16.83 10.34
C ARG A 41 4.69 16.35 9.70
N ILE A 42 4.77 15.79 8.50
CA ILE A 42 3.71 15.06 7.83
C ILE A 42 4.12 13.59 7.74
N VAL A 43 3.20 12.69 8.11
CA VAL A 43 3.37 11.23 8.00
C VAL A 43 2.29 10.68 7.07
N TRP A 44 2.68 9.79 6.17
CA TRP A 44 1.76 9.16 5.22
C TRP A 44 1.92 7.64 5.13
N ASP A 45 0.83 6.98 4.76
CA ASP A 45 0.74 5.58 4.38
C ASP A 45 -0.34 5.46 3.30
N LEU A 46 0.10 5.17 2.07
CA LEU A 46 -0.72 5.07 0.88
C LEU A 46 -0.48 3.72 0.21
N GLN A 47 -1.55 3.09 -0.23
CA GLN A 47 -1.45 1.88 -1.03
C GLN A 47 -2.54 1.82 -2.10
N GLY A 48 -2.32 1.00 -3.11
CA GLY A 48 -3.34 0.79 -4.12
C GLY A 48 -2.97 -0.30 -5.09
N PHE A 49 -3.94 -0.65 -5.91
CA PHE A 49 -3.75 -1.61 -6.98
C PHE A 49 -4.50 -1.22 -8.26
N TYR A 50 -4.00 -1.76 -9.37
CA TYR A 50 -4.67 -1.78 -10.66
C TYR A 50 -4.67 -3.21 -11.22
N GLY A 51 -5.83 -3.78 -11.51
CA GLY A 51 -5.89 -5.16 -11.98
C GLY A 51 -7.28 -5.75 -12.08
N GLY A 52 -7.33 -7.04 -12.39
CA GLY A 52 -8.54 -7.85 -12.37
C GLY A 52 -8.47 -8.90 -11.27
N ASP A 53 -9.27 -9.95 -11.41
CA ASP A 53 -9.45 -10.98 -10.38
C ASP A 53 -8.17 -11.80 -10.15
N TYR A 54 -7.42 -12.10 -11.21
CA TYR A 54 -6.26 -12.98 -11.13
C TYR A 54 -4.91 -12.26 -11.03
N GLN A 55 -4.83 -11.00 -11.47
CA GLN A 55 -3.57 -10.29 -11.60
C GLN A 55 -3.76 -8.81 -11.28
N LYS A 56 -2.90 -8.30 -10.40
CA LYS A 56 -2.91 -6.90 -9.96
C LYS A 56 -1.49 -6.36 -9.93
N PHE A 57 -1.35 -5.10 -10.30
CA PHE A 57 -0.18 -4.30 -9.99
C PHE A 57 -0.47 -3.51 -8.73
N TRP A 58 0.39 -3.60 -7.73
CA TRP A 58 0.29 -2.86 -6.48
C TRP A 58 1.37 -1.80 -6.40
N TRP A 59 1.01 -0.68 -5.78
CA TRP A 59 1.95 0.31 -5.28
C TRP A 59 1.69 0.54 -3.79
N LYS A 60 2.76 0.72 -3.02
CA LYS A 60 2.70 1.11 -1.62
C LYS A 60 3.72 2.19 -1.35
N LEU A 61 3.34 3.19 -0.58
CA LEU A 61 4.16 4.32 -0.22
C LEU A 61 3.95 4.64 1.25
N GLU A 62 4.97 4.44 2.06
CA GLU A 62 5.01 4.86 3.46
C GLU A 62 6.11 5.90 3.62
N GLY A 63 5.91 6.86 4.50
CA GLY A 63 6.99 7.77 4.84
C GLY A 63 6.59 8.93 5.74
N GLN A 64 7.58 9.78 5.98
CA GLN A 64 7.43 11.02 6.72
C GLN A 64 8.41 12.07 6.21
N ASP A 65 8.11 13.34 6.43
CA ASP A 65 9.09 14.41 6.23
C ASP A 65 9.90 14.72 7.53
N GLY A 66 10.96 15.52 7.40
CA GLY A 66 11.85 15.90 8.51
C GLY A 66 13.25 15.31 8.41
N GLY A 67 14.11 15.65 9.38
CA GLY A 67 15.54 15.34 9.36
C GLY A 67 15.87 13.84 9.40
N ASP A 68 15.06 13.05 10.11
CA ASP A 68 15.18 11.59 10.21
C ASP A 68 14.10 10.90 9.35
N ALA A 69 13.85 11.41 8.15
CA ALA A 69 12.86 10.84 7.24
C ALA A 69 13.30 9.47 6.74
N GLU A 70 12.38 8.51 6.81
CA GLU A 70 12.47 7.22 6.14
C GLU A 70 11.25 7.08 5.23
N ASN A 71 11.49 6.79 3.96
CA ASN A 71 10.47 6.65 2.93
C ASN A 71 10.62 5.30 2.24
N GLU A 72 9.52 4.58 2.11
CA GLU A 72 9.48 3.28 1.44
C GLU A 72 8.49 3.31 0.27
N LEU A 73 8.95 2.91 -0.91
CA LEU A 73 8.12 2.66 -2.10
C LEU A 73 8.23 1.19 -2.50
N GLU A 74 7.10 0.49 -2.54
CA GLU A 74 7.00 -0.85 -3.13
C GLU A 74 6.19 -0.83 -4.41
N LEU A 75 6.71 -1.48 -5.46
CA LEU A 75 5.99 -1.75 -6.70
C LEU A 75 5.95 -3.25 -6.92
N LEU A 76 4.76 -3.84 -6.87
CA LEU A 76 4.59 -5.29 -6.83
C LEU A 76 3.66 -5.78 -7.94
N TYR A 77 4.02 -6.90 -8.56
CA TYR A 77 3.10 -7.70 -9.34
C TYR A 77 2.51 -8.80 -8.46
N SER A 78 1.19 -8.92 -8.46
CA SER A 78 0.42 -9.86 -7.65
C SER A 78 -0.35 -10.79 -8.56
N ARG A 79 -0.30 -12.09 -8.29
CA ARG A 79 -1.08 -13.11 -9.01
C ARG A 79 -1.78 -14.05 -8.03
N ALA A 80 -3.09 -14.20 -8.19
CA ALA A 80 -3.86 -15.17 -7.43
C ALA A 80 -3.30 -16.58 -7.63
N VAL A 81 -2.91 -17.22 -6.53
CA VAL A 81 -2.48 -18.64 -6.49
C VAL A 81 -3.58 -19.52 -5.88
N THR A 82 -4.43 -18.93 -5.05
CA THR A 82 -5.66 -19.53 -4.52
C THR A 82 -6.75 -18.46 -4.50
N PRO A 83 -8.04 -18.82 -4.25
CA PRO A 83 -9.10 -17.82 -4.10
C PRO A 83 -8.91 -16.81 -2.95
N TYR A 84 -8.00 -17.08 -2.00
CA TYR A 84 -7.79 -16.24 -0.81
C TYR A 84 -6.39 -15.62 -0.73
N PHE A 85 -5.46 -16.09 -1.56
CA PHE A 85 -4.06 -15.68 -1.52
C PHE A 85 -3.50 -15.39 -2.91
N ASP A 86 -2.78 -14.28 -2.99
CA ASP A 86 -1.97 -13.87 -4.11
C ASP A 86 -0.49 -14.05 -3.79
N LEU A 87 0.30 -14.50 -4.77
CA LEU A 87 1.74 -14.41 -4.75
C LEU A 87 2.17 -13.04 -5.28
N GLN A 88 3.04 -12.36 -4.54
CA GLN A 88 3.59 -11.06 -4.89
C GLN A 88 5.08 -11.14 -5.13
N VAL A 89 5.52 -10.45 -6.18
CA VAL A 89 6.94 -10.23 -6.49
C VAL A 89 7.14 -8.80 -6.95
N GLY A 90 8.27 -8.18 -6.62
CA GLY A 90 8.50 -6.80 -7.03
C GLY A 90 9.78 -6.19 -6.50
N ALA A 91 9.82 -4.86 -6.53
CA ALA A 91 10.94 -4.09 -6.03
C ALA A 91 10.49 -3.20 -4.86
N ARG A 92 11.42 -3.00 -3.93
CA ARG A 92 11.29 -2.06 -2.82
C ARG A 92 12.41 -1.04 -2.90
N LEU A 93 12.07 0.22 -2.70
CA LEU A 93 13.00 1.33 -2.58
C LEU A 93 12.83 1.91 -1.18
N VAL A 94 13.92 1.93 -0.40
CA VAL A 94 13.96 2.59 0.91
C VAL A 94 14.94 3.74 0.82
N ASP A 95 14.48 4.93 1.15
CA ASP A 95 15.30 6.12 1.35
C ASP A 95 15.32 6.44 2.85
N SER A 96 16.50 6.38 3.47
CA SER A 96 16.68 6.65 4.90
C SER A 96 17.82 7.66 5.05
N ASP A 97 17.50 8.89 5.46
CA ASP A 97 18.49 9.95 5.71
C ASP A 97 19.49 10.13 4.53
N GLY A 98 18.97 10.17 3.30
CA GLY A 98 19.74 10.33 2.07
C GLY A 98 20.52 9.09 1.60
N SER A 99 20.34 7.94 2.27
CA SER A 99 20.82 6.64 1.80
C SER A 99 19.69 5.88 1.11
N GLU A 100 19.86 5.62 -0.18
CA GLU A 100 18.90 4.84 -0.98
C GLU A 100 19.30 3.36 -1.05
N ASN A 101 18.35 2.47 -0.79
CA ASN A 101 18.51 1.02 -0.90
C ASN A 101 17.42 0.42 -1.79
N ILE A 102 17.83 -0.38 -2.78
CA ILE A 102 16.92 -1.11 -3.67
C ILE A 102 16.92 -2.60 -3.29
N GLY A 103 15.75 -3.13 -3.00
CA GLY A 103 15.52 -4.53 -2.66
C GLY A 103 14.57 -5.24 -3.61
N PHE A 104 14.57 -6.57 -3.53
CA PHE A 104 13.59 -7.43 -4.20
C PHE A 104 12.59 -7.97 -3.18
N VAL A 105 11.31 -7.99 -3.54
CA VAL A 105 10.21 -8.46 -2.69
C VAL A 105 9.66 -9.75 -3.26
N VAL A 106 9.44 -10.73 -2.39
CA VAL A 106 8.63 -11.93 -2.65
C VAL A 106 7.77 -12.19 -1.42
N GLY A 107 6.46 -12.35 -1.60
CA GLY A 107 5.54 -12.56 -0.49
C GLY A 107 4.23 -13.19 -0.90
N LEU A 108 3.44 -13.59 0.09
CA LEU A 108 2.05 -14.01 -0.08
C LEU A 108 1.15 -12.97 0.59
N GLN A 109 0.17 -12.45 -0.13
CA GLN A 109 -0.82 -11.49 0.38
C GLN A 109 -2.22 -12.11 0.27
N GLY A 110 -2.99 -12.09 1.36
CA GLY A 110 -4.32 -12.67 1.38
C GLY A 110 -4.99 -12.55 2.73
N LEU A 111 -6.27 -12.90 2.78
CA LEU A 111 -7.00 -13.03 4.04
C LEU A 111 -6.76 -14.43 4.60
N ALA A 112 -6.47 -14.55 5.90
CA ALA A 112 -6.43 -15.86 6.54
C ALA A 112 -7.82 -16.52 6.41
N ALA A 113 -7.90 -17.67 5.74
CA ALA A 113 -9.18 -18.28 5.33
C ALA A 113 -10.00 -18.91 6.48
N PHE A 114 -9.70 -18.63 7.75
CA PHE A 114 -10.45 -19.14 8.89
C PHE A 114 -10.46 -18.13 10.03
N ASN A 115 -11.62 -17.92 10.66
CA ASN A 115 -11.71 -17.40 12.02
C ASN A 115 -11.02 -18.42 12.93
N VAL A 116 -9.74 -18.21 13.25
CA VAL A 116 -9.04 -19.01 14.25
C VAL A 116 -9.51 -18.53 15.61
N GLU A 117 -10.50 -19.21 16.17
CA GLU A 117 -10.83 -19.13 17.59
C GLU A 117 -9.91 -20.10 18.33
N VAL A 118 -9.09 -19.57 19.23
CA VAL A 118 -8.26 -20.36 20.15
C VAL A 118 -8.87 -20.15 21.53
N ASP A 119 -9.30 -21.23 22.18
CA ASP A 119 -9.65 -21.27 23.61
C ASP A 119 -8.38 -21.37 24.46
#